data_AF-A0A1G3XSF4-F1
#
_entry.id   AF-A0A1G3XSF4-F1
#
_cell.length_a   1.000
_cell.length_b   1.000
_cell.length_c   1.000
_cell.angle_alpha   90.00
_cell.angle_beta   90.00
_cell.angle_gamma   90.00
#
_symmetry.space_group_name_H-M   'P 1'
#
loop_
_entity.id
_entity.type
_entity.pdbx_description
1 polymer ?
#
loop_
_entity_poly.entity_id
_entity_poly.type
_entity_poly.pdbx_seq_one_letter_code
_entity_poly.pdbx_strand_id
1 'polypeptide(L)'
;MNKGQIKITSRLHKEFSEKINMGGETYLIDSEDLGIENPFMVTRIYHRGAVISSHKIYYGDLLDKPDFDNKLTELMQRQQQHVIKALKFDNIAQNRTCKDYIKKTETLLKSNNQKEALRLLTNAIEHYPNNPFICSYQGCLDAIVNKKYSKGINTCRNAFKVLKEQVPFGEEFFFPILYLNLGKAYLAANKRKEAYASFKKGLDLDEGNRELINEMKKLGTRRKQLLPFLKRSNPLNKYIGKLSYKFKKTPII
;
A
#
# COMPACT_ATOMS: atom_id res chain seq x y z
N MET A 1 66.17 21.60 22.55
CA MET A 1 65.05 21.78 21.61
C MET A 1 63.79 21.20 22.23
N ASN A 2 62.82 22.07 22.51
CA ASN A 2 61.63 21.78 23.31
C ASN A 2 60.65 20.94 22.47
N LYS A 3 60.40 19.68 22.84
CA LYS A 3 59.35 18.86 22.21
C LYS A 3 58.01 19.35 22.77
N GLY A 4 57.34 20.23 22.02
CA GLY A 4 55.98 20.67 22.34
C GLY A 4 55.05 19.46 22.41
N GLN A 5 54.48 19.21 23.57
CA GLN A 5 53.39 18.23 23.72
C GLN A 5 52.18 18.73 22.93
N ILE A 6 51.90 18.09 21.80
CA ILE A 6 50.64 18.28 21.08
C ILE A 6 49.57 17.58 21.92
N LYS A 7 48.83 18.36 22.70
CA LYS A 7 47.66 17.88 23.44
C LYS A 7 46.53 17.70 22.43
N ILE A 8 46.39 16.51 21.86
CA ILE A 8 45.25 16.16 21.00
C ILE A 8 44.05 15.95 21.93
N THR A 9 43.34 17.03 22.24
CA THR A 9 41.99 16.95 22.80
C THR A 9 41.03 16.62 21.67
N SER A 10 40.91 15.34 21.32
CA SER A 10 39.79 14.86 20.49
C SER A 10 38.52 15.06 21.31
N ARG A 11 37.77 16.13 21.04
CA ARG A 11 36.41 16.27 21.57
C ARG A 11 35.57 15.19 20.89
N LEU A 12 34.89 14.38 21.69
CA LEU A 12 34.04 13.30 21.24
C LEU A 12 33.01 13.89 20.25
N HIS A 13 32.97 13.38 19.02
CA HIS A 13 31.97 13.81 18.05
C HIS A 13 30.59 13.40 18.57
N LYS A 14 29.65 14.34 18.57
CA LYS A 14 28.28 14.08 19.02
C LYS A 14 27.49 13.50 17.86
N GLU A 15 26.85 12.36 18.11
CA GLU A 15 25.99 11.67 17.14
C GLU A 15 24.65 11.34 17.83
N PHE A 16 23.55 11.63 17.15
CA PHE A 16 22.20 11.29 17.60
C PHE A 16 21.49 10.50 16.50
N SER A 17 21.12 9.27 16.82
CA SER A 17 20.48 8.34 15.90
C SER A 17 19.13 7.90 16.46
N GLU A 18 18.06 8.08 15.69
CA GLU A 18 16.70 7.68 16.06
C GLU A 18 16.03 6.90 14.92
N LYS A 19 15.44 5.74 15.27
CA LYS A 19 14.65 4.94 14.34
C LYS A 19 13.17 5.26 14.50
N ILE A 20 12.50 5.52 13.39
CA ILE A 20 11.08 5.85 13.38
C ILE A 20 10.36 4.92 12.41
N ASN A 21 9.28 4.33 12.89
CA ASN A 21 8.42 3.46 12.08
C ASN A 21 7.17 4.25 11.65
N MET A 22 6.93 4.31 10.36
CA MET A 22 5.85 5.08 9.76
C MET A 22 5.25 4.35 8.55
N GLY A 23 3.95 4.03 8.61
CA GLY A 23 3.27 3.35 7.50
C GLY A 23 3.88 2.00 7.12
N GLY A 24 4.44 1.27 8.09
CA GLY A 24 5.13 -0.01 7.88
C GLY A 24 6.57 0.11 7.37
N GLU A 25 7.07 1.32 7.10
CA GLU A 25 8.44 1.56 6.70
C GLU A 25 9.28 2.09 7.89
N THR A 26 10.54 1.68 7.97
CA THR A 26 11.49 2.16 8.98
C THR A 26 12.45 3.18 8.38
N TYR A 27 12.55 4.32 9.04
CA TYR A 27 13.50 5.38 8.73
C TYR A 27 14.51 5.49 9.86
N LEU A 28 15.78 5.71 9.53
CA LEU A 28 16.81 6.09 10.49
C LEU A 28 17.15 7.55 10.26
N ILE A 29 17.00 8.36 11.30
CA ILE A 29 17.39 9.76 11.30
C ILE A 29 18.67 9.83 12.10
N ASP A 30 19.73 10.30 11.46
CA ASP A 30 21.06 10.34 12.03
C ASP A 30 21.63 11.76 11.94
N SER A 31 22.04 12.31 13.08
CA SER A 31 22.56 13.67 13.21
C SER A 31 24.00 13.62 13.74
N GLU A 32 24.94 14.07 12.92
CA GLU A 32 26.38 14.01 13.15
C GLU A 32 26.99 15.42 13.23
N ASP A 33 27.86 15.65 14.20
CA ASP A 33 28.74 16.81 14.25
C ASP A 33 30.06 16.55 13.47
N LEU A 34 30.40 17.42 12.52
CA LEU A 34 31.64 17.33 11.74
C LEU A 34 32.86 18.02 12.39
N GLY A 35 32.69 18.57 13.60
CA GLY A 35 33.76 19.10 14.44
C GLY A 35 34.15 20.56 14.17
N ILE A 36 34.96 21.11 15.06
CA ILE A 36 35.27 22.56 15.12
C ILE A 36 36.02 23.07 13.88
N GLU A 37 36.88 22.26 13.27
CA GLU A 37 37.61 22.60 12.03
C GLU A 37 36.67 22.71 10.82
N ASN A 38 35.49 22.08 10.91
CA ASN A 38 34.47 22.08 9.87
C ASN A 38 33.09 22.21 10.56
N PRO A 39 32.76 23.40 11.12
CA PRO A 39 31.72 23.56 12.14
C PRO A 39 30.33 23.50 11.53
N PHE A 40 29.98 22.30 11.10
CA PHE A 40 28.73 21.92 10.49
C PHE A 40 28.21 20.67 11.17
N MET A 41 26.92 20.64 11.41
CA MET A 41 26.21 19.40 11.70
C MET A 41 25.47 18.94 10.46
N VAL A 42 25.35 17.62 10.29
CA VAL A 42 24.60 17.00 9.20
C VAL A 42 23.54 16.09 9.77
N THR A 43 22.29 16.25 9.34
CA THR A 43 21.19 15.33 9.65
C THR A 43 20.80 14.59 8.38
N ARG A 44 20.93 13.26 8.37
CA ARG A 44 20.61 12.38 7.26
C ARG A 44 19.39 11.55 7.59
N ILE A 45 18.50 11.41 6.60
CA ILE A 45 17.39 10.46 6.67
C ILE A 45 17.77 9.27 5.80
N TYR A 46 17.81 8.10 6.41
CA TYR A 46 18.03 6.84 5.73
C TYR A 46 16.71 6.08 5.58
N HIS A 47 16.51 5.50 4.40
CA HIS A 47 15.44 4.54 4.13
C HIS A 47 16.05 3.36 3.38
N ARG A 48 15.85 2.14 3.90
CA ARG A 48 16.40 0.89 3.33
C ARG A 48 17.92 0.94 3.07
N GLY A 49 18.66 1.62 3.94
CA GLY A 49 20.11 1.76 3.88
C GLY A 49 20.63 2.85 2.94
N ALA A 50 19.75 3.53 2.18
CA ALA A 50 20.14 4.65 1.32
C ALA A 50 19.81 6.00 2.00
N VAL A 51 20.66 7.01 1.81
CA VAL A 51 20.37 8.39 2.23
C VAL A 51 19.34 8.96 1.25
N ILE A 52 18.14 9.27 1.75
CA ILE A 52 17.06 9.86 0.96
C ILE A 52 16.98 11.38 1.12
N SER A 53 17.58 11.91 2.18
CA SER A 53 17.66 13.36 2.43
C SER A 53 18.84 13.66 3.34
N SER A 54 19.46 14.82 3.16
CA SER A 54 20.57 15.30 3.98
C SER A 54 20.43 16.81 4.17
N HIS A 55 20.51 17.25 5.43
CA HIS A 55 20.44 18.66 5.80
C HIS A 55 21.70 19.03 6.57
N LYS A 56 22.42 20.05 6.08
CA LYS A 56 23.67 20.53 6.68
C LYS A 56 23.46 21.92 7.23
N ILE A 57 23.87 22.16 8.48
CA ILE A 57 23.74 23.45 9.17
C ILE A 57 25.11 23.88 9.68
N TYR A 58 25.50 25.11 9.36
CA TYR A 58 26.69 25.74 9.91
C TYR A 58 26.42 26.24 11.33
N TYR A 59 27.35 26.02 12.25
CA TYR A 59 27.24 26.44 13.64
C TYR A 59 28.43 27.28 14.13
N GLY A 60 29.29 27.79 13.24
CA GLY A 60 30.50 28.53 13.63
C GLY A 60 30.27 29.66 14.64
N ASP A 61 29.12 30.33 14.58
CA ASP A 61 28.72 31.38 15.52
C ASP A 61 28.56 30.90 16.98
N LEU A 62 28.50 29.59 17.22
CA LEU A 62 28.44 28.97 18.54
C LEU A 62 29.82 28.76 19.17
N LEU A 63 30.90 28.74 18.38
CA LEU A 63 32.23 28.33 18.85
C LEU A 63 32.75 29.18 20.02
N ASP A 64 32.47 30.48 19.99
CA ASP A 64 32.90 31.43 21.01
C ASP A 64 31.90 31.59 22.16
N LYS A 65 30.77 30.86 22.13
CA LYS A 65 29.72 30.99 23.15
C LYS A 65 30.13 30.22 24.42
N PRO A 66 29.90 30.79 25.61
CA PRO A 66 29.94 29.98 26.83
C PRO A 66 28.89 28.88 26.71
N ASP A 67 29.22 27.71 27.25
CA ASP A 67 28.38 26.51 27.20
C ASP A 67 28.13 25.97 25.76
N PHE A 68 29.16 26.07 24.91
CA PHE A 68 29.14 25.57 23.52
C PHE A 68 28.56 24.16 23.40
N ASP A 69 29.02 23.22 24.23
CA ASP A 69 28.66 21.82 24.12
C ASP A 69 27.14 21.61 24.30
N ASN A 70 26.52 22.23 25.31
CA ASN A 70 25.09 22.12 25.53
C ASN A 70 24.29 22.79 24.40
N LYS A 71 24.73 23.97 23.95
CA LYS A 71 24.07 24.70 22.84
C LYS A 71 24.12 23.93 21.52
N LEU A 72 25.24 23.28 21.22
CA LEU A 72 25.36 22.42 20.04
C LEU A 72 24.43 21.22 20.16
N THR A 73 24.38 20.56 21.34
CA THR A 73 23.44 19.45 21.59
C THR A 73 21.99 19.89 21.42
N GLU A 74 21.61 21.05 21.97
CA GLU A 74 20.25 21.59 21.84
C GLU A 74 19.90 21.90 20.38
N LEU A 75 20.82 22.52 19.62
CA LEU A 75 20.65 22.77 18.19
C LEU A 75 20.45 21.45 17.43
N MET A 76 21.28 20.44 17.68
CA MET A 76 21.19 19.15 17.02
C MET A 76 19.85 18.45 17.29
N GLN A 77 19.44 18.38 18.57
CA GLN A 77 18.16 17.78 18.96
C GLN A 77 16.97 18.53 18.37
N ARG A 78 17.00 19.87 18.39
CA ARG A 78 15.96 20.70 17.80
C ARG A 78 15.85 20.46 16.30
N GLN A 79 16.97 20.43 15.59
CA GLN A 79 17.01 20.16 14.16
C GLN A 79 16.44 18.77 13.84
N GLN A 80 16.88 17.74 14.57
CA GLN A 80 16.38 16.37 14.42
C GLN A 80 14.85 16.32 14.62
N GLN A 81 14.33 16.94 15.67
CA GLN A 81 12.89 17.03 15.92
C GLN A 81 12.13 17.73 14.78
N HIS A 82 12.68 18.78 14.18
CA HIS A 82 12.09 19.44 13.02
C HIS A 82 12.05 18.52 11.79
N VAL A 83 13.15 17.82 11.50
CA VAL A 83 13.23 16.84 10.40
C VAL A 83 12.20 15.72 10.59
N ILE A 84 12.07 15.20 11.81
CA ILE A 84 11.09 14.16 12.16
C ILE A 84 9.66 14.66 11.95
N LYS A 85 9.34 15.89 12.38
CA LYS A 85 8.02 16.49 12.20
C LYS A 85 7.69 16.67 10.72
N ALA A 86 8.64 17.16 9.92
CA ALA A 86 8.47 17.30 8.47
C ALA A 86 8.23 15.94 7.79
N LEU A 87 9.06 14.94 8.10
CA LEU A 87 8.89 13.57 7.60
C LEU A 87 7.51 12.99 7.95
N LYS A 88 7.04 13.22 9.18
CA LYS A 88 5.71 12.81 9.62
C LYS A 88 4.60 13.50 8.83
N PHE A 89 4.74 14.81 8.60
CA PHE A 89 3.75 15.60 7.86
C PHE A 89 3.67 15.18 6.38
N ASP A 90 4.81 14.96 5.74
CA ASP A 90 4.87 14.50 4.35
C ASP A 90 4.20 13.13 4.17
N ASN A 91 4.42 12.21 5.12
CA ASN A 91 3.73 10.91 5.12
C ASN A 91 2.21 11.06 5.27
N ILE A 92 1.74 11.97 6.15
CA ILE A 92 0.30 12.24 6.30
C ILE A 92 -0.27 12.84 5.02
N ALA A 93 0.43 13.79 4.38
CA ALA A 93 0.00 14.41 3.13
C ALA A 93 -0.06 13.39 1.97
N GLN A 94 0.94 12.52 1.86
CA GLN A 94 0.96 11.40 0.92
C GLN A 94 -0.21 10.43 1.17
N ASN A 95 -0.47 10.09 2.44
CA ASN A 95 -1.61 9.24 2.81
C ASN A 95 -2.96 9.88 2.46
N ARG A 96 -3.12 11.18 2.68
CA ARG A 96 -4.33 11.93 2.27
C ARG A 96 -4.51 11.91 0.76
N THR A 97 -3.44 12.16 0.03
CA THR A 97 -3.44 12.18 -1.44
C THR A 97 -3.78 10.79 -2.02
N CYS A 98 -3.21 9.72 -1.45
CA CYS A 98 -3.55 8.33 -1.80
C CYS A 98 -5.05 8.03 -1.59
N LYS A 99 -5.62 8.46 -0.45
CA LYS A 99 -7.06 8.33 -0.19
C LYS A 99 -7.90 9.07 -1.24
N ASP A 100 -7.47 10.23 -1.70
CA ASP A 100 -8.17 10.99 -2.74
C ASP A 100 -8.15 10.27 -4.10
N TYR A 101 -7.03 9.65 -4.47
CA TYR A 101 -6.96 8.78 -5.66
C TYR A 101 -7.97 7.64 -5.58
N ILE A 102 -7.98 6.90 -4.46
CA ILE A 102 -8.90 5.76 -4.26
C ILE A 102 -10.36 6.23 -4.33
N LYS A 103 -10.71 7.31 -3.64
CA LYS A 103 -12.07 7.85 -3.64
C LYS A 103 -12.52 8.25 -5.05
N LYS A 104 -11.67 8.96 -5.81
CA LYS A 104 -11.95 9.32 -7.20
C LYS A 104 -12.10 8.09 -8.09
N THR A 105 -11.25 7.08 -7.91
CA THR A 105 -11.37 5.78 -8.60
C THR A 105 -12.73 5.14 -8.32
N GLU A 106 -13.15 5.03 -7.07
CA GLU A 106 -14.47 4.48 -6.71
C GLU A 106 -15.63 5.25 -7.37
N THR A 107 -15.56 6.57 -7.39
CA THR A 107 -16.54 7.41 -8.08
C THR A 107 -16.60 7.09 -9.58
N LEU A 108 -15.45 6.99 -10.25
CA LEU A 108 -15.40 6.65 -11.67
C LEU A 108 -15.95 5.24 -11.95
N LEU A 109 -15.67 4.27 -11.06
CA LEU A 109 -16.19 2.92 -11.17
C LEU A 109 -17.70 2.85 -10.99
N LYS A 110 -18.27 3.63 -10.06
CA LYS A 110 -19.73 3.76 -9.90
C LYS A 110 -20.40 4.33 -11.15
N SER A 111 -19.72 5.24 -11.86
CA SER A 111 -20.17 5.79 -13.14
C SER A 111 -19.80 4.93 -14.36
N ASN A 112 -19.35 3.68 -14.15
CA ASN A 112 -18.90 2.74 -15.18
C ASN A 112 -17.76 3.26 -16.10
N ASN A 113 -17.01 4.26 -15.65
CA ASN A 113 -15.92 4.86 -16.42
C ASN A 113 -14.57 4.16 -16.10
N GLN A 114 -14.46 2.90 -16.48
CA GLN A 114 -13.33 2.02 -16.14
C GLN A 114 -12.01 2.45 -16.80
N LYS A 115 -12.06 3.02 -18.01
CA LYS A 115 -10.86 3.49 -18.73
C LYS A 115 -10.24 4.69 -18.03
N GLU A 116 -11.06 5.64 -17.62
CA GLU A 116 -10.58 6.82 -16.91
C GLU A 116 -10.08 6.46 -15.50
N ALA A 117 -10.76 5.54 -14.81
CA ALA A 117 -10.31 5.00 -13.53
C ALA A 117 -8.92 4.34 -13.65
N LEU A 118 -8.68 3.60 -14.74
CA LEU A 118 -7.38 2.99 -15.00
C LEU A 118 -6.31 4.05 -15.29
N ARG A 119 -6.61 5.08 -16.08
CA ARG A 119 -5.68 6.19 -16.34
C ARG A 119 -5.27 6.90 -15.05
N LEU A 120 -6.24 7.18 -14.19
CA LEU A 120 -6.00 7.81 -12.88
C LEU A 120 -5.08 6.95 -12.00
N LEU A 121 -5.30 5.64 -11.95
CA LEU A 121 -4.46 4.73 -11.15
C LEU A 121 -3.06 4.55 -11.73
N THR A 122 -2.90 4.57 -13.05
CA THR A 122 -1.57 4.53 -13.68
C THR A 122 -0.72 5.71 -13.20
N ASN A 123 -1.28 6.91 -13.15
CA ASN A 123 -0.60 8.08 -12.57
C ASN A 123 -0.35 7.89 -11.06
N ALA A 124 -1.33 7.35 -10.32
CA ALA A 124 -1.17 7.11 -8.89
C ALA A 124 0.00 6.14 -8.58
N ILE A 125 0.25 5.12 -9.42
CA ILE A 125 1.36 4.18 -9.23
C ILE A 125 2.74 4.83 -9.39
N GLU A 126 2.88 5.89 -10.20
CA GLU A 126 4.15 6.63 -10.32
C GLU A 126 4.57 7.22 -8.97
N HIS A 127 3.59 7.61 -8.15
CA HIS A 127 3.83 8.20 -6.83
C HIS A 127 3.73 7.17 -5.69
N TYR A 128 2.92 6.13 -5.84
CA TYR A 128 2.61 5.15 -4.80
C TYR A 128 2.76 3.70 -5.29
N PRO A 129 3.94 3.28 -5.77
CA PRO A 129 4.11 2.01 -6.49
C PRO A 129 3.86 0.76 -5.65
N ASN A 130 3.96 0.86 -4.32
CA ASN A 130 3.76 -0.23 -3.38
C ASN A 130 2.54 -0.02 -2.47
N ASN A 131 1.60 0.86 -2.83
CA ASN A 131 0.39 1.01 -2.04
C ASN A 131 -0.59 -0.15 -2.35
N PRO A 132 -1.00 -0.97 -1.35
CA PRO A 132 -1.77 -2.18 -1.60
C PRO A 132 -3.14 -1.89 -2.21
N PHE A 133 -3.79 -0.78 -1.86
CA PHE A 133 -5.10 -0.42 -2.39
C PHE A 133 -5.00 0.02 -3.85
N ILE A 134 -4.07 0.91 -4.17
CA ILE A 134 -3.82 1.35 -5.55
C ILE A 134 -3.48 0.16 -6.44
N CYS A 135 -2.55 -0.70 -5.99
CA CYS A 135 -2.20 -1.92 -6.72
C CYS A 135 -3.40 -2.86 -6.89
N SER A 136 -4.24 -3.03 -5.88
CA SER A 136 -5.44 -3.87 -5.94
C SER A 136 -6.44 -3.38 -6.98
N TYR A 137 -6.77 -2.08 -6.97
CA TYR A 137 -7.66 -1.50 -7.99
C TYR A 137 -7.04 -1.57 -9.39
N GLN A 138 -5.75 -1.27 -9.53
CA GLN A 138 -5.08 -1.34 -10.82
C GLN A 138 -5.06 -2.76 -11.37
N GLY A 139 -4.71 -3.76 -10.55
CA GLY A 139 -4.71 -5.17 -10.97
C GLY A 139 -6.09 -5.62 -11.44
N CYS A 140 -7.15 -5.20 -10.74
CA CYS A 140 -8.53 -5.43 -11.15
C CYS A 140 -8.85 -4.79 -12.51
N LEU A 141 -8.51 -3.52 -12.70
CA LEU A 141 -8.81 -2.81 -13.94
C LEU A 141 -7.94 -3.25 -15.12
N ASP A 142 -6.70 -3.66 -14.90
CA ASP A 142 -5.85 -4.30 -15.92
C ASP A 142 -6.49 -5.60 -16.42
N ALA A 143 -7.10 -6.39 -15.53
CA ALA A 143 -7.81 -7.60 -15.92
C ALA A 143 -9.10 -7.28 -16.70
N ILE A 144 -9.86 -6.26 -16.29
CA ILE A 144 -11.15 -5.90 -16.90
C ILE A 144 -10.99 -5.17 -18.24
N VAL A 145 -10.18 -4.11 -18.26
CA VAL A 145 -10.05 -3.18 -19.39
C VAL A 145 -9.03 -3.69 -20.39
N ASN A 146 -7.83 -4.02 -19.91
CA ASN A 146 -6.71 -4.42 -20.76
C ASN A 146 -6.68 -5.94 -21.04
N LYS A 147 -7.57 -6.73 -20.44
CA LYS A 147 -7.61 -8.20 -20.55
C LYS A 147 -6.29 -8.88 -20.13
N LYS A 148 -5.46 -8.20 -19.32
CA LYS A 148 -4.19 -8.72 -18.81
C LYS A 148 -4.44 -9.58 -17.57
N TYR A 149 -5.18 -10.68 -17.73
CA TYR A 149 -5.75 -11.45 -16.63
C TYR A 149 -4.71 -11.98 -15.63
N SER A 150 -3.65 -12.65 -16.11
CA SER A 150 -2.63 -13.23 -15.24
C SER A 150 -1.89 -12.16 -14.44
N LYS A 151 -1.47 -11.09 -15.13
CA LYS A 151 -0.83 -9.93 -14.50
C LYS A 151 -1.74 -9.29 -13.45
N GLY A 152 -2.98 -8.96 -13.82
CA GLY A 152 -3.94 -8.30 -12.93
C GLY A 152 -4.25 -9.10 -11.66
N ILE A 153 -4.45 -10.42 -11.80
CA ILE A 153 -4.65 -11.33 -10.65
C ILE A 153 -3.42 -11.37 -9.75
N ASN A 154 -2.21 -11.45 -10.32
CA ASN A 154 -0.98 -11.47 -9.54
C ASN A 154 -0.75 -10.14 -8.82
N THR A 155 -1.01 -9.00 -9.46
CA THR A 155 -0.97 -7.69 -8.82
C THR A 155 -1.95 -7.60 -7.63
N CYS A 156 -3.20 -8.08 -7.81
CA CYS A 156 -4.18 -8.13 -6.72
C CYS A 156 -3.72 -9.03 -5.56
N ARG A 157 -3.08 -10.16 -5.85
CA ARG A 157 -2.53 -11.05 -4.81
C ARG A 157 -1.36 -10.42 -4.07
N ASN A 158 -0.48 -9.73 -4.79
CA ASN A 158 0.65 -9.03 -4.18
C ASN A 158 0.20 -7.93 -3.22
N ALA A 159 -0.92 -7.25 -3.53
CA ALA A 159 -1.51 -6.26 -2.63
C ALA A 159 -1.83 -6.83 -1.23
N PHE A 160 -2.26 -8.08 -1.12
CA PHE A 160 -2.46 -8.72 0.20
C PHE A 160 -1.14 -8.90 0.95
N LYS A 161 -0.09 -9.33 0.24
CA LYS A 161 1.24 -9.53 0.84
C LYS A 161 1.78 -8.21 1.38
N VAL A 162 1.77 -7.17 0.55
CA VAL A 162 2.25 -5.84 0.90
C VAL A 162 1.44 -5.23 2.04
N LEU A 163 0.11 -5.40 2.04
CA LEU A 163 -0.73 -4.91 3.13
C LEU A 163 -0.37 -5.55 4.48
N LYS A 164 -0.16 -6.87 4.52
CA LYS A 164 0.26 -7.58 5.74
C LYS A 164 1.64 -7.14 6.23
N GLU A 165 2.55 -6.84 5.31
CA GLU A 165 3.88 -6.31 5.65
C GLU A 165 3.79 -4.89 6.21
N GLN A 166 2.92 -4.04 5.66
CA GLN A 166 2.76 -2.65 6.07
C GLN A 166 1.90 -2.47 7.34
N VAL A 167 0.94 -3.37 7.56
CA VAL A 167 -0.02 -3.35 8.66
C VAL A 167 -0.04 -4.75 9.27
N PRO A 168 0.81 -5.04 10.28
CA PRO A 168 0.90 -6.36 10.88
C PRO A 168 -0.22 -6.67 11.90
N PHE A 169 -1.07 -5.69 12.21
CA PHE A 169 -2.20 -5.84 13.11
C PHE A 169 -3.42 -5.08 12.60
N GLY A 170 -4.59 -5.74 12.58
CA GLY A 170 -5.85 -5.14 12.17
C GLY A 170 -6.01 -4.96 10.67
N GLU A 171 -5.15 -5.61 9.87
CA GLU A 171 -5.22 -5.58 8.42
C GLU A 171 -6.49 -6.21 7.85
N GLU A 172 -7.15 -7.07 8.62
CA GLU A 172 -8.41 -7.72 8.24
C GLU A 172 -9.50 -6.72 7.90
N PHE A 173 -9.48 -5.54 8.53
CA PHE A 173 -10.40 -4.45 8.25
C PHE A 173 -10.35 -4.00 6.78
N PHE A 174 -9.18 -4.13 6.14
CA PHE A 174 -8.93 -3.68 4.77
C PHE A 174 -9.06 -4.80 3.74
N PHE A 175 -9.11 -6.06 4.15
CA PHE A 175 -9.22 -7.19 3.23
C PHE A 175 -10.53 -7.27 2.41
N PRO A 176 -11.72 -6.82 2.89
CA PRO A 176 -12.94 -6.88 2.10
C PRO A 176 -12.80 -6.23 0.71
N ILE A 177 -12.17 -5.05 0.62
CA ILE A 177 -11.98 -4.37 -0.67
C ILE A 177 -10.97 -5.09 -1.57
N LEU A 178 -9.89 -5.63 -1.00
CA LEU A 178 -8.91 -6.42 -1.75
C LEU A 178 -9.55 -7.71 -2.31
N TYR A 179 -10.41 -8.38 -1.53
CA TYR A 179 -11.14 -9.55 -1.98
C TYR A 179 -12.17 -9.23 -3.07
N LEU A 180 -12.85 -8.09 -2.96
CA LEU A 180 -13.75 -7.60 -4.00
C LEU A 180 -13.01 -7.39 -5.33
N ASN A 181 -11.89 -6.67 -5.30
CA ASN A 181 -11.09 -6.39 -6.50
C ASN A 181 -10.48 -7.67 -7.10
N LEU A 182 -9.95 -8.57 -6.26
CA LEU A 182 -9.44 -9.87 -6.70
C LEU A 182 -10.55 -10.73 -7.33
N GLY A 183 -11.75 -10.75 -6.73
CA GLY A 183 -12.89 -11.48 -7.26
C GLY A 183 -13.37 -10.94 -8.61
N LYS A 184 -13.41 -9.60 -8.77
CA LYS A 184 -13.69 -8.93 -10.05
C LYS A 184 -12.62 -9.28 -11.11
N ALA A 185 -11.34 -9.33 -10.75
CA ALA A 185 -10.26 -9.76 -11.63
C ALA A 185 -10.42 -11.23 -12.07
N TYR A 186 -10.80 -12.13 -11.14
CA TYR A 186 -11.11 -13.52 -11.48
C TYR A 186 -12.32 -13.66 -12.41
N LEU A 187 -13.37 -12.84 -12.20
CA LEU A 187 -14.52 -12.79 -13.09
C LEU A 187 -14.12 -12.39 -14.52
N ALA A 188 -13.29 -11.35 -14.68
CA ALA A 188 -12.77 -10.93 -15.97
C ALA A 188 -12.00 -12.05 -16.68
N ALA A 189 -11.29 -12.88 -15.91
CA ALA A 189 -10.57 -14.06 -16.40
C ALA A 189 -11.46 -15.31 -16.59
N ASN A 190 -12.79 -15.20 -16.46
CA ASN A 190 -13.77 -16.29 -16.49
C ASN A 190 -13.53 -17.39 -15.42
N LYS A 191 -12.80 -17.07 -14.35
CA LYS A 191 -12.50 -17.95 -13.21
C LYS A 191 -13.57 -17.84 -12.12
N ARG A 192 -14.79 -18.28 -12.45
CA ARG A 192 -15.98 -18.07 -11.61
C ARG A 192 -15.89 -18.70 -10.21
N LYS A 193 -15.20 -19.84 -10.07
CA LYS A 193 -15.06 -20.53 -8.77
C LYS A 193 -14.17 -19.71 -7.83
N GLU A 194 -13.07 -19.19 -8.35
CA GLU A 194 -12.11 -18.36 -7.64
C GLU A 194 -12.69 -16.99 -7.32
N ALA A 195 -13.48 -16.42 -8.23
CA ALA A 195 -14.25 -15.21 -7.97
C ALA A 195 -15.22 -15.39 -6.79
N TYR A 196 -16.03 -16.46 -6.82
CA TYR A 196 -16.94 -16.80 -5.71
C TYR A 196 -16.19 -16.95 -4.39
N ALA A 197 -15.07 -17.70 -4.38
CA ALA A 197 -14.27 -17.89 -3.19
C ALA A 197 -13.71 -16.58 -2.64
N SER A 198 -13.30 -15.66 -3.51
CA SER A 198 -12.79 -14.34 -3.12
C SER A 198 -13.90 -13.49 -2.52
N PHE A 199 -15.05 -13.38 -3.19
CA PHE A 199 -16.18 -12.61 -2.66
C PHE A 199 -16.71 -13.18 -1.35
N LYS A 200 -16.75 -14.51 -1.21
CA LYS A 200 -17.16 -15.17 0.03
C LYS A 200 -16.23 -14.77 1.17
N LYS A 201 -14.91 -14.87 0.98
CA LYS A 201 -13.94 -14.44 2.00
C LYS A 201 -14.09 -12.97 2.38
N GLY A 202 -14.40 -12.09 1.43
CA GLY A 202 -14.70 -10.69 1.71
C GLY A 202 -15.95 -10.53 2.58
N LEU A 203 -17.02 -11.28 2.30
CA LEU A 203 -18.27 -11.24 3.07
C LEU A 203 -18.14 -11.90 4.45
N ASP A 204 -17.29 -12.92 4.59
CA ASP A 204 -16.98 -13.52 5.89
C ASP A 204 -16.28 -12.51 6.83
N LEU A 205 -15.71 -11.42 6.29
CA LEU A 205 -15.07 -10.32 7.03
C LEU A 205 -15.95 -9.09 7.18
N ASP A 206 -16.78 -8.78 6.17
CA ASP A 206 -17.73 -7.67 6.16
C ASP A 206 -19.04 -8.14 5.51
N GLU A 207 -19.94 -8.70 6.33
CA GLU A 207 -21.22 -9.25 5.88
C GLU A 207 -22.13 -8.17 5.26
N GLY A 208 -21.95 -6.91 5.66
CA GLY A 208 -22.75 -5.76 5.22
C GLY A 208 -22.26 -5.13 3.91
N ASN A 209 -21.17 -5.61 3.33
CA ASN A 209 -20.55 -5.00 2.17
C ASN A 209 -21.43 -5.08 0.91
N ARG A 210 -22.10 -3.97 0.58
CA ARG A 210 -23.07 -3.90 -0.53
C ARG A 210 -22.46 -4.27 -1.89
N GLU A 211 -21.20 -3.91 -2.14
CA GLU A 211 -20.56 -4.24 -3.42
C GLU A 211 -20.27 -5.73 -3.56
N LEU A 212 -19.72 -6.36 -2.51
CA LEU A 212 -19.51 -7.81 -2.49
C LEU A 212 -20.83 -8.58 -2.62
N ILE A 213 -21.88 -8.16 -1.91
CA ILE A 213 -23.22 -8.74 -2.03
C ILE A 213 -23.72 -8.65 -3.48
N ASN A 214 -23.56 -7.49 -4.13
CA ASN A 214 -24.00 -7.28 -5.50
C ASN A 214 -23.22 -8.14 -6.50
N GLU A 215 -21.90 -8.24 -6.37
CA GLU A 215 -21.10 -9.13 -7.22
C GLU A 215 -21.43 -10.62 -6.99
N MET A 216 -21.70 -11.01 -5.74
CA MET A 216 -22.17 -12.36 -5.41
C MET A 216 -23.53 -12.68 -6.06
N LYS A 217 -24.46 -11.72 -6.08
CA LYS A 217 -25.75 -11.87 -6.77
C LYS A 217 -25.58 -12.04 -8.29
N LYS A 218 -24.66 -11.28 -8.91
CA LYS A 218 -24.36 -11.38 -10.35
C LYS A 218 -23.78 -12.75 -10.76
N LEU A 219 -23.09 -13.43 -9.84
CA LEU A 219 -22.63 -14.81 -10.07
C LEU A 219 -23.79 -15.80 -10.22
N GLY A 220 -24.96 -15.48 -9.67
CA GLY A 220 -26.16 -16.30 -9.69
C GLY A 220 -26.06 -17.53 -8.79
N THR A 221 -27.21 -18.14 -8.50
CA THR A 221 -27.24 -19.38 -7.72
C THR A 221 -26.96 -20.57 -8.63
N ARG A 222 -26.09 -21.47 -8.15
CA ARG A 222 -25.83 -22.72 -8.84
C ARG A 222 -27.10 -23.57 -8.77
N ARG A 223 -27.79 -23.74 -9.92
CA ARG A 223 -29.05 -24.53 -9.98
C ARG A 223 -28.90 -25.92 -9.36
N LYS A 224 -29.95 -26.38 -8.67
CA LYS A 224 -30.08 -27.73 -8.13
C LYS A 224 -29.93 -28.76 -9.26
N GLN A 225 -29.24 -29.86 -8.98
CA GLN A 225 -29.14 -30.97 -9.94
C GLN A 225 -30.53 -31.59 -10.11
N LEU A 226 -30.93 -31.81 -11.36
CA LEU A 226 -32.21 -32.46 -11.67
C LEU A 226 -32.14 -33.97 -11.41
N LEU A 227 -30.95 -34.56 -11.63
CA LEU A 227 -30.62 -35.91 -11.22
C LEU A 227 -29.56 -35.84 -10.10
N PRO A 228 -29.94 -35.77 -8.82
CA PRO A 228 -29.01 -35.61 -7.70
C PRO A 228 -28.09 -36.82 -7.51
N PHE A 229 -28.48 -38.00 -7.98
CA PHE A 229 -27.67 -39.22 -7.95
C PHE A 229 -26.51 -39.22 -8.97
N LEU A 230 -26.54 -38.34 -9.99
CA LEU A 230 -25.44 -38.21 -10.96
C LEU A 230 -24.52 -37.04 -10.61
N LYS A 231 -23.21 -37.29 -10.59
CA LYS A 231 -22.20 -36.23 -10.50
C LYS A 231 -22.46 -35.15 -11.56
N ARG A 232 -22.23 -33.89 -11.22
CA ARG A 232 -22.57 -32.75 -12.09
C ARG A 232 -21.79 -32.69 -13.40
N SER A 233 -20.63 -33.34 -13.45
CA SER A 233 -19.84 -33.51 -14.67
C SER A 233 -20.48 -34.48 -15.66
N ASN A 234 -21.42 -35.33 -15.21
CA ASN A 234 -22.05 -36.35 -16.01
C ASN A 234 -22.78 -35.72 -17.23
N PRO A 235 -22.54 -36.22 -18.45
CA PRO A 235 -23.15 -35.70 -19.68
C PRO A 235 -24.68 -35.59 -19.62
N LEU A 236 -25.37 -36.58 -19.03
CA LEU A 236 -26.83 -36.58 -18.90
C LEU A 236 -27.31 -35.44 -18.01
N ASN A 237 -26.68 -35.25 -16.85
CA ASN A 237 -27.03 -34.17 -15.92
C ASN A 237 -26.74 -32.79 -16.53
N LYS A 238 -25.68 -32.67 -17.35
CA LYS A 238 -25.40 -31.44 -18.13
C LYS A 238 -26.45 -31.18 -19.21
N TYR A 239 -26.83 -32.21 -19.97
CA TYR A 239 -27.77 -32.08 -21.09
C TYR A 239 -29.17 -31.72 -20.61
N ILE A 240 -29.70 -32.43 -19.61
CA ILE A 240 -30.99 -32.14 -18.98
C ILE A 240 -30.97 -30.74 -18.34
N GLY A 241 -29.86 -30.38 -17.70
CA GLY A 241 -29.65 -29.02 -17.18
C GLY A 241 -29.75 -27.94 -18.27
N LYS A 242 -29.14 -28.15 -19.44
CA LYS A 242 -29.22 -27.23 -20.58
C LYS A 242 -30.63 -27.17 -21.18
N LEU A 243 -31.33 -28.30 -21.32
CA LEU A 243 -32.70 -28.35 -21.79
C LEU A 243 -33.65 -27.58 -20.85
N SER A 244 -33.57 -27.82 -19.54
CA SER A 244 -34.37 -27.09 -18.54
C SER A 244 -34.15 -25.57 -18.57
N TYR A 245 -32.97 -25.13 -18.99
CA TYR A 245 -32.67 -23.71 -19.17
C TYR A 245 -33.42 -23.11 -20.37
N LYS A 246 -33.54 -23.88 -21.45
CA LYS A 246 -34.22 -23.46 -22.69
C LYS A 246 -35.73 -23.36 -22.49
N PHE A 247 -36.35 -24.33 -21.80
CA PHE A 247 -37.81 -24.34 -21.55
C PHE A 247 -38.31 -23.26 -20.60
N LYS A 248 -37.47 -22.74 -19.69
CA LYS A 248 -37.87 -21.66 -18.77
C LYS A 248 -37.81 -20.26 -19.41
N LYS A 249 -37.24 -20.13 -20.61
CA LYS A 249 -37.15 -18.87 -21.38
C LYS A 249 -38.31 -18.68 -22.37
N THR A 250 -39.07 -19.72 -22.65
CA THR A 250 -40.29 -19.64 -23.47
C THR A 250 -41.46 -19.40 -22.52
N PRO A 251 -42.14 -18.25 -22.55
CA PRO A 251 -43.46 -18.17 -21.93
C PRO A 251 -44.35 -19.13 -22.70
N ILE A 252 -45.05 -19.99 -21.96
CA ILE A 252 -46.13 -20.80 -22.50
C ILE A 252 -47.22 -19.78 -22.86
N ILE A 253 -47.46 -19.59 -24.15
CA ILE A 253 -48.64 -18.90 -24.68
C ILE A 253 -49.77 -19.93 -24.73
#